data_AF-A0A0M0JF35-F1
#
_entry.id   AF-A0A0M0JF35-F1
#
_cell.length_a   1.000
_cell.length_b   1.000
_cell.length_c   1.000
_cell.angle_alpha   90.00
_cell.angle_beta   90.00
_cell.angle_gamma   90.00
#
_symmetry.space_group_name_H-M   'P 1'
#
loop_
_entity.id
_entity.type
_entity.pdbx_description
1 polymer ?
#
loop_
_entity_poly.entity_id
_entity_poly.type
_entity_poly.pdbx_seq_one_letter_code
_entity_poly.pdbx_strand_id
1 'polypeptide(L)'
;MAAAALEGVTIHDDDVVFVGDTLYHEARLGIYSRRPGKDMAARPTYELRWQTGRAGSSSAAVSQPSFMWYRDGWHVGDEKDLGLLTSHFFLRDAATRPDLTTSMKPWQAALDGGWEDVPGVHCLAGAAGRAALVMHEEELDRRLARAASTVFLVGMPPRGGARGLGTYERRPSDLNRRPTYVLREPLAPGDQAGTWCLWWHDQQWVAGPESGYGTKSGYLYCPDAARCPEQAVGVWQAYVYALASGRQWAWVASPNTRCLSLDASAPPGALGQA
;
A
#
# COMPACT_ATOMS: atom_id res chain seq x y z
N MET A 1 7.56 7.52 -18.51
CA MET A 1 6.44 6.56 -18.60
C MET A 1 5.21 7.03 -17.83
N ALA A 2 5.34 7.88 -16.80
CA ALA A 2 4.21 8.55 -16.14
C ALA A 2 3.14 9.17 -17.05
N ALA A 3 3.52 9.70 -18.22
CA ALA A 3 2.56 10.20 -19.21
C ALA A 3 1.56 9.12 -19.70
N ALA A 4 1.95 7.84 -19.70
CA ALA A 4 1.09 6.72 -20.06
C ALA A 4 0.11 6.33 -18.93
N ALA A 5 0.50 6.51 -17.66
CA ALA A 5 -0.38 6.22 -16.51
C ALA A 5 -1.54 7.22 -16.40
N LEU A 6 -1.36 8.43 -16.93
CA LEU A 6 -2.38 9.48 -17.02
C LEU A 6 -3.01 9.58 -18.42
N GLU A 7 -2.70 8.65 -19.32
CA GLU A 7 -3.27 8.63 -20.66
C GLU A 7 -4.77 8.34 -20.58
N GLY A 8 -5.59 9.23 -21.12
CA GLY A 8 -7.05 9.18 -20.99
C GLY A 8 -7.62 9.71 -19.67
N VAL A 9 -6.78 10.11 -18.71
CA VAL A 9 -7.22 10.73 -17.46
C VAL A 9 -7.44 12.23 -17.66
N THR A 10 -8.70 12.65 -17.70
CA THR A 10 -9.08 14.06 -17.70
C THR A 10 -9.25 14.54 -16.26
N ILE A 11 -8.70 15.70 -15.89
CA ILE A 11 -8.96 16.37 -14.60
C ILE A 11 -9.89 17.54 -14.89
N HIS A 12 -11.06 17.58 -14.25
CA HIS A 12 -12.04 18.64 -14.41
C HIS A 12 -11.73 19.83 -13.47
N ASP A 13 -12.26 21.01 -13.77
CA ASP A 13 -12.02 22.22 -12.96
C ASP A 13 -12.52 22.11 -11.51
N ASP A 14 -13.56 21.30 -11.31
CA ASP A 14 -14.13 20.99 -9.99
C ASP A 14 -13.50 19.76 -9.31
N ASP A 15 -12.52 19.11 -9.96
CA ASP A 15 -11.78 18.02 -9.35
C ASP A 15 -10.72 18.57 -8.38
N VAL A 16 -10.48 17.80 -7.32
CA VAL A 16 -9.32 17.98 -6.46
C VAL A 16 -8.42 16.75 -6.56
N VAL A 17 -7.12 16.99 -6.55
CA VAL A 17 -6.07 15.99 -6.64
C VAL A 17 -5.48 15.82 -5.25
N PHE A 18 -5.71 14.66 -4.65
CA PHE A 18 -5.17 14.29 -3.35
C PHE A 18 -3.98 13.35 -3.55
N VAL A 19 -2.77 13.87 -3.39
CA VAL A 19 -1.55 13.24 -3.89
C VAL A 19 -0.42 13.41 -2.89
N GLY A 20 0.49 12.44 -2.84
CA GLY A 20 1.67 12.51 -1.98
C GLY A 20 2.20 11.15 -1.55
N ASP A 21 3.28 11.17 -0.78
CA ASP A 21 3.86 9.97 -0.19
C ASP A 21 3.34 9.75 1.23
N THR A 22 2.86 8.53 1.47
CA THR A 22 2.40 8.03 2.76
C THR A 22 2.64 6.53 2.79
N LEU A 23 3.00 6.00 3.96
CA LEU A 23 3.18 4.56 4.13
C LEU A 23 1.84 3.80 4.20
N TYR A 24 0.73 4.53 4.35
CA TYR A 24 -0.59 4.01 4.67
C TYR A 24 -1.69 4.66 3.84
N HIS A 25 -2.79 3.92 3.61
CA HIS A 25 -3.98 4.40 2.90
C HIS A 25 -3.73 4.95 1.50
N GLU A 26 -2.65 4.51 0.84
CA GLU A 26 -2.28 4.96 -0.52
C GLU A 26 -3.39 4.71 -1.54
N ALA A 27 -4.26 3.72 -1.29
CA ALA A 27 -5.44 3.47 -2.12
C ALA A 27 -6.44 4.64 -2.17
N ARG A 28 -6.31 5.63 -1.27
CA ARG A 28 -7.19 6.81 -1.21
C ARG A 28 -6.58 8.05 -1.86
N LEU A 29 -5.37 7.96 -2.38
CA LEU A 29 -4.72 9.06 -3.08
C LEU A 29 -5.04 8.99 -4.58
N GLY A 30 -5.47 10.09 -5.16
CA GLY A 30 -5.95 10.15 -6.54
C GLY A 30 -6.76 11.41 -6.84
N ILE A 31 -7.60 11.32 -7.88
CA ILE A 31 -8.47 12.41 -8.33
C ILE A 31 -9.86 12.21 -7.71
N TYR A 32 -10.33 13.25 -7.03
CA TYR A 32 -11.62 13.32 -6.37
C TYR A 32 -12.52 14.30 -7.12
N SER A 33 -13.68 13.83 -7.55
CA SER A 33 -14.69 14.65 -8.23
C SER A 33 -15.78 15.06 -7.25
N ARG A 34 -16.27 16.30 -7.37
CA ARG A 34 -17.37 16.79 -6.54
C ARG A 34 -18.62 15.92 -6.73
N ARG A 35 -19.23 15.48 -5.63
CA ARG A 35 -20.50 14.72 -5.63
C ARG A 35 -21.67 15.71 -5.63
N PRO A 36 -22.47 15.80 -6.71
CA PRO A 36 -23.57 16.76 -6.79
C PRO A 36 -24.62 16.51 -5.71
N GLY A 37 -25.13 17.59 -5.09
CA GLY A 37 -26.24 17.50 -4.13
C GLY A 37 -25.91 16.86 -2.78
N LYS A 38 -24.64 16.53 -2.51
CA LYS A 38 -24.17 16.05 -1.20
C LYS A 38 -23.15 17.03 -0.63
N ASP A 39 -23.65 18.12 -0.06
CA ASP A 39 -22.82 19.02 0.74
C ASP A 39 -22.91 18.63 2.22
N MET A 40 -21.79 18.65 2.93
CA MET A 40 -21.70 18.39 4.36
C MET A 40 -21.19 19.64 5.07
N ALA A 41 -21.92 20.08 6.10
CA ALA A 41 -21.63 21.31 6.84
C ALA A 41 -21.37 22.51 5.89
N ALA A 42 -22.25 22.67 4.89
CA ALA A 42 -22.19 23.69 3.84
C ALA A 42 -20.92 23.69 2.97
N ARG A 43 -20.26 22.53 2.84
CA ARG A 43 -19.09 22.33 1.98
C ARG A 43 -19.28 21.13 1.05
N PRO A 44 -18.64 21.13 -0.13
CA PRO A 44 -18.73 20.03 -1.07
C PRO A 44 -18.17 18.72 -0.50
N THR A 45 -18.85 17.61 -0.81
CA THR A 45 -18.29 16.26 -0.68
C THR A 45 -17.69 15.85 -2.02
N TYR A 46 -16.58 15.11 -1.99
CA TYR A 46 -15.94 14.56 -3.18
C TYR A 46 -15.85 13.04 -3.10
N GLU A 47 -15.77 12.40 -4.26
CA GLU A 47 -15.67 10.95 -4.43
C GLU A 47 -14.46 10.63 -5.31
N LEU A 48 -13.67 9.63 -4.89
CA LEU A 48 -12.50 9.16 -5.61
C LEU A 48 -12.93 8.55 -6.95
N ARG A 49 -12.51 9.19 -8.04
CA ARG A 49 -12.82 8.76 -9.41
C ARG A 49 -11.67 7.98 -10.05
N TRP A 50 -10.44 8.28 -9.67
CA TRP A 50 -9.24 7.64 -10.20
C TRP A 50 -8.17 7.59 -9.11
N GLN A 51 -7.49 6.45 -8.99
CA GLN A 51 -6.48 6.19 -7.97
C GLN A 51 -5.07 6.19 -8.60
N THR A 52 -4.10 6.74 -7.88
CA THR A 52 -2.68 6.72 -8.27
C THR A 52 -2.06 5.30 -8.11
N GLY A 53 -1.19 4.89 -9.05
CA GLY A 53 -0.55 3.56 -9.14
C GLY A 53 -1.02 2.70 -10.33
N ARG A 54 -0.28 1.63 -10.70
CA ARG A 54 -0.65 0.75 -11.82
C ARG A 54 -1.59 -0.34 -11.34
N ALA A 55 -2.87 -0.24 -11.68
CA ALA A 55 -3.77 -1.39 -11.59
C ALA A 55 -3.24 -2.52 -12.49
N GLY A 56 -2.79 -3.63 -11.90
CA GLY A 56 -2.67 -4.88 -12.62
C GLY A 56 -4.02 -5.23 -13.28
N SER A 57 -3.98 -5.91 -14.42
CA SER A 57 -5.13 -6.24 -15.29
C SER A 57 -6.12 -7.25 -14.70
N SER A 58 -6.38 -7.21 -13.39
CA SER A 58 -7.56 -7.82 -12.78
C SER A 58 -8.43 -6.70 -12.22
N SER A 59 -9.72 -6.78 -12.51
CA SER A 59 -10.77 -5.78 -12.26
C SER A 59 -11.09 -5.50 -10.78
N ALA A 60 -10.09 -5.50 -9.89
CA ALA A 60 -10.25 -5.40 -8.44
C ALA A 60 -9.59 -4.14 -7.81
N ALA A 61 -8.99 -3.24 -8.59
CA ALA A 61 -8.14 -2.16 -8.07
C ALA A 61 -8.86 -0.80 -7.84
N VAL A 62 -10.18 -0.76 -7.79
CA VAL A 62 -10.93 0.24 -6.99
C VAL A 62 -11.70 -0.57 -5.96
N SER A 63 -11.01 -1.20 -5.01
CA SER A 63 -11.70 -2.16 -4.14
C SER A 63 -12.59 -1.48 -3.09
N GLN A 64 -12.41 -0.16 -2.84
CA GLN A 64 -13.23 0.59 -1.89
C GLN A 64 -13.51 2.02 -2.37
N PRO A 65 -14.78 2.46 -2.41
CA PRO A 65 -15.09 3.86 -2.68
C PRO A 65 -14.53 4.73 -1.54
N SER A 66 -13.80 5.78 -1.91
CA SER A 66 -13.22 6.74 -0.97
C SER A 66 -13.83 8.10 -1.18
N PHE A 67 -14.07 8.82 -0.09
CA PHE A 67 -14.71 10.12 -0.11
C PHE A 67 -13.91 11.14 0.67
N MET A 68 -14.08 12.41 0.28
CA MET A 68 -13.55 13.56 1.02
C MET A 68 -14.70 14.44 1.48
N TRP A 69 -14.77 14.75 2.78
CA TRP A 69 -15.85 15.54 3.36
C TRP A 69 -15.33 16.49 4.45
N TYR A 70 -16.17 17.45 4.83
CA TYR A 70 -15.88 18.38 5.91
C TYR A 70 -16.69 18.07 7.17
N ARG A 71 -16.01 18.03 8.32
CA ARG A 71 -16.60 18.03 9.67
C ARG A 71 -15.53 18.49 10.68
N ASP A 72 -15.54 19.77 11.05
CA ASP A 72 -14.51 20.39 11.93
C ASP A 72 -13.06 20.24 11.41
N GLY A 73 -12.93 20.02 10.10
CA GLY A 73 -11.70 19.76 9.35
C GLY A 73 -12.03 18.95 8.10
N TRP A 74 -11.06 18.77 7.22
CA TRP A 74 -11.18 17.94 6.03
C TRP A 74 -10.79 16.51 6.34
N HIS A 75 -11.64 15.57 5.91
CA HIS A 75 -11.50 14.13 6.14
C HIS A 75 -11.47 13.38 4.82
N VAL A 76 -10.73 12.27 4.77
CA VAL A 76 -10.77 11.29 3.67
C VAL A 76 -11.02 9.90 4.22
N GLY A 77 -11.95 9.14 3.67
CA GLY A 77 -12.29 7.81 4.18
C GLY A 77 -13.42 7.10 3.46
N ASP A 78 -14.03 6.12 4.12
CA ASP A 78 -15.03 5.23 3.52
C ASP A 78 -16.44 5.84 3.46
N GLU A 79 -17.30 5.30 2.60
CA GLU A 79 -18.69 5.79 2.49
C GLU A 79 -19.44 5.72 3.83
N LYS A 80 -19.22 4.64 4.59
CA LYS A 80 -19.87 4.42 5.90
C LYS A 80 -19.50 5.47 6.95
N ASP A 81 -18.35 6.14 6.77
CA ASP A 81 -17.81 7.13 7.69
C ASP A 81 -18.13 8.56 7.25
N LEU A 82 -18.82 8.72 6.11
CA LEU A 82 -19.19 10.02 5.56
C LEU A 82 -19.93 10.88 6.59
N GLY A 83 -19.38 12.07 6.81
CA GLY A 83 -19.92 13.02 7.75
C GLY A 83 -19.68 12.64 9.21
N LEU A 84 -18.86 11.63 9.51
CA LEU A 84 -18.35 11.32 10.86
C LEU A 84 -16.95 11.93 11.07
N LEU A 85 -16.42 11.80 12.29
CA LEU A 85 -15.04 12.19 12.63
C LEU A 85 -14.02 11.06 12.41
N THR A 86 -14.51 9.83 12.22
CA THR A 86 -13.68 8.68 11.85
C THR A 86 -13.29 8.79 10.40
N SER A 87 -12.00 8.65 10.09
CA SER A 87 -11.48 8.79 8.73
C SER A 87 -10.08 8.17 8.63
N HIS A 88 -9.58 8.06 7.41
CA HIS A 88 -8.24 7.55 7.11
C HIS A 88 -7.21 8.68 6.96
N PHE A 89 -7.63 9.84 6.46
CA PHE A 89 -6.86 11.07 6.54
C PHE A 89 -7.66 12.20 7.18
N PHE A 90 -6.95 13.09 7.88
CA PHE A 90 -7.52 14.27 8.50
C PHE A 90 -6.60 15.47 8.36
N LEU A 91 -7.19 16.63 8.08
CA LEU A 91 -6.53 17.93 8.17
C LEU A 91 -7.47 18.92 8.87
N ARG A 92 -7.02 19.47 10.00
CA ARG A 92 -7.76 20.52 10.70
C ARG A 92 -7.59 21.85 9.96
N ASP A 93 -8.58 22.19 9.12
CA ASP A 93 -8.60 23.45 8.37
C ASP A 93 -10.04 23.88 8.06
N ALA A 94 -10.31 25.19 8.09
CA ALA A 94 -11.62 25.77 7.87
C ALA A 94 -11.86 26.23 6.41
N ALA A 95 -11.02 25.86 5.45
CA ALA A 95 -11.17 26.23 4.04
C ALA A 95 -12.43 25.63 3.40
N THR A 96 -13.15 26.43 2.62
CA THR A 96 -14.40 26.03 1.94
C THR A 96 -14.23 24.89 0.95
N ARG A 97 -13.01 24.66 0.48
CA ARG A 97 -12.59 23.51 -0.32
C ARG A 97 -11.26 22.93 0.21
N PRO A 98 -10.98 21.64 0.00
CA PRO A 98 -9.79 20.99 0.55
C PRO A 98 -8.50 21.41 -0.15
N ASP A 99 -8.55 21.88 -1.39
CA ASP A 99 -7.42 22.43 -2.13
C ASP A 99 -7.07 23.87 -1.73
N LEU A 100 -7.93 24.52 -0.94
CA LEU A 100 -7.75 25.90 -0.46
C LEU A 100 -7.28 25.98 1.00
N THR A 101 -6.81 24.85 1.55
CA THR A 101 -6.35 24.78 2.94
C THR A 101 -5.14 25.69 3.15
N THR A 102 -5.08 26.34 4.30
CA THR A 102 -4.03 27.30 4.70
C THR A 102 -3.26 26.84 5.94
N SER A 103 -3.67 25.70 6.52
CA SER A 103 -2.99 25.05 7.63
C SER A 103 -1.52 24.84 7.32
N MET A 104 -0.67 25.33 8.24
CA MET A 104 0.77 25.03 8.24
C MET A 104 1.07 23.62 8.78
N LYS A 105 0.07 22.95 9.38
CA LYS A 105 0.19 21.56 9.81
C LYS A 105 -0.06 20.64 8.61
N PRO A 106 0.67 19.51 8.54
CA PRO A 106 0.48 18.53 7.48
C PRO A 106 -0.87 17.82 7.60
N TRP A 107 -1.28 17.16 6.53
CA TRP A 107 -2.30 16.12 6.62
C TRP A 107 -1.83 15.03 7.59
N GLN A 108 -2.78 14.38 8.26
CA GLN A 108 -2.52 13.27 9.16
C GLN A 108 -3.15 12.01 8.59
N ALA A 109 -2.47 10.87 8.72
CA ALA A 109 -2.98 9.54 8.36
C ALA A 109 -3.29 8.74 9.63
N ALA A 110 -4.38 7.98 9.63
CA ALA A 110 -4.73 7.11 10.74
C ALA A 110 -3.79 5.91 10.80
N LEU A 111 -3.11 5.69 11.92
CA LEU A 111 -2.18 4.59 12.15
C LEU A 111 -2.33 4.00 13.53
N ASP A 112 -2.50 2.67 13.64
CA ASP A 112 -2.48 1.91 14.90
C ASP A 112 -3.26 2.55 16.07
N GLY A 113 -4.45 3.08 15.77
CA GLY A 113 -5.32 3.74 16.75
C GLY A 113 -4.97 5.20 17.06
N GLY A 114 -4.01 5.79 16.36
CA GLY A 114 -3.57 7.18 16.43
C GLY A 114 -3.52 7.88 15.08
N TRP A 115 -2.91 9.07 15.08
CA TRP A 115 -2.72 9.93 13.91
C TRP A 115 -1.23 10.24 13.75
N GLU A 116 -0.72 10.08 12.53
CA GLU A 116 0.66 10.41 12.17
C GLU A 116 0.68 11.47 11.08
N ASP A 117 1.61 12.42 11.18
CA ASP A 117 1.78 13.47 10.20
C ASP A 117 2.36 12.92 8.88
N VAL A 118 1.71 13.25 7.76
CA VAL A 118 2.13 12.87 6.40
C VAL A 118 2.43 14.13 5.57
N PRO A 119 3.58 14.79 5.79
CA PRO A 119 3.89 16.09 5.21
C PRO A 119 4.03 16.09 3.68
N GLY A 120 4.22 14.92 3.07
CA GLY A 120 4.26 14.77 1.62
C GLY A 120 2.88 14.68 0.97
N VAL A 121 1.79 14.65 1.74
CA VAL A 121 0.42 14.56 1.24
C VAL A 121 -0.22 15.94 1.14
N HIS A 122 -0.79 16.22 -0.03
CA HIS A 122 -1.38 17.51 -0.37
C HIS A 122 -2.71 17.31 -1.11
N CYS A 123 -3.58 18.31 -0.99
CA CYS A 123 -4.77 18.44 -1.81
C CYS A 123 -4.63 19.70 -2.68
N LEU A 124 -4.76 19.55 -3.99
CA LEU A 124 -4.51 20.60 -4.98
C LEU A 124 -5.61 20.57 -6.05
N ALA A 125 -5.76 21.64 -6.82
CA ALA A 125 -6.72 21.68 -7.93
C ALA A 125 -6.07 22.19 -9.22
N GLY A 126 -6.77 22.00 -10.34
CA GLY A 126 -6.40 22.51 -11.66
C GLY A 126 -4.99 22.13 -12.10
N ALA A 127 -4.27 23.11 -12.65
CA ALA A 127 -2.92 22.90 -13.20
C ALA A 127 -1.90 22.45 -12.14
N ALA A 128 -2.00 22.96 -10.90
CA ALA A 128 -1.11 22.58 -9.81
C ALA A 128 -1.33 21.12 -9.40
N GLY A 129 -2.58 20.69 -9.28
CA GLY A 129 -2.93 19.29 -9.02
C GLY A 129 -2.44 18.36 -10.12
N ARG A 130 -2.64 18.74 -11.39
CA ARG A 130 -2.13 17.96 -12.54
C ARG A 130 -0.61 17.80 -12.51
N ALA A 131 0.12 18.89 -12.25
CA ALA A 131 1.58 18.85 -12.20
C ALA A 131 2.09 17.96 -11.05
N ALA A 132 1.50 18.12 -9.85
CA ALA A 132 1.86 17.30 -8.70
C ALA A 132 1.58 15.80 -8.92
N LEU A 133 0.47 15.48 -9.60
CA LEU A 133 0.13 14.11 -9.96
C LEU A 133 1.14 13.49 -10.93
N VAL A 134 1.52 14.22 -11.99
CA VAL A 134 2.55 13.76 -12.94
C VAL A 134 3.87 13.51 -12.22
N MET A 135 4.33 14.47 -11.41
CA MET A 135 5.59 14.34 -10.66
C MET A 135 5.57 13.13 -9.72
N HIS A 136 4.44 12.87 -9.06
CA HIS A 136 4.33 11.72 -8.17
C HIS A 136 4.36 10.39 -8.95
N GLU A 137 3.59 10.26 -10.03
CA GLU A 137 3.64 9.05 -10.85
C GLU A 137 5.05 8.80 -11.43
N GLU A 138 5.81 9.84 -11.75
CA GLU A 138 7.21 9.72 -12.15
C GLU A 138 8.14 9.26 -11.01
N GLU A 139 7.94 9.75 -9.80
CA GLU A 139 8.68 9.28 -8.62
C GLU A 139 8.31 7.85 -8.28
N LEU A 140 7.02 7.49 -8.35
CA LEU A 140 6.55 6.12 -8.15
C LEU A 140 7.18 5.17 -9.18
N ASP A 141 7.18 5.53 -10.46
CA ASP A 141 7.84 4.78 -11.53
C ASP A 141 9.33 4.59 -11.22
N ARG A 142 10.03 5.66 -10.81
CA ARG A 142 11.47 5.61 -10.44
C ARG A 142 11.70 4.71 -9.23
N ARG A 143 10.85 4.79 -8.21
CA ARG A 143 10.93 3.96 -7.00
C ARG A 143 10.69 2.49 -7.31
N LEU A 144 9.63 2.18 -8.06
CA LEU A 144 9.33 0.82 -8.49
C LEU A 144 10.43 0.26 -9.39
N ALA A 145 11.04 1.08 -10.25
CA ALA A 145 12.17 0.64 -11.08
C ALA A 145 13.39 0.21 -10.25
N ARG A 146 13.60 0.84 -9.09
CA ARG A 146 14.69 0.49 -8.14
C ARG A 146 14.39 -0.73 -7.26
N ALA A 147 13.15 -1.19 -7.18
CA ALA A 147 12.83 -2.42 -6.45
C ALA A 147 13.55 -3.62 -7.09
N ALA A 148 14.07 -4.51 -6.25
CA ALA A 148 14.79 -5.69 -6.69
C ALA A 148 14.00 -6.49 -7.74
N SER A 149 14.67 -6.98 -8.79
CA SER A 149 14.02 -7.85 -9.77
C SER A 149 13.73 -9.23 -9.19
N THR A 150 14.54 -9.66 -8.23
CA THR A 150 14.50 -10.97 -7.61
C THR A 150 14.70 -10.82 -6.10
N VAL A 151 13.86 -11.50 -5.33
CA VAL A 151 13.97 -11.58 -3.88
C VAL A 151 13.87 -13.03 -3.41
N PHE A 152 14.45 -13.31 -2.26
CA PHE A 152 14.50 -14.63 -1.63
C PHE A 152 13.78 -14.56 -0.30
N LEU A 153 12.65 -15.24 -0.18
CA LEU A 153 11.98 -15.44 1.10
C LEU A 153 12.47 -16.76 1.69
N VAL A 154 13.35 -16.67 2.68
CA VAL A 154 14.11 -17.81 3.21
C VAL A 154 14.08 -17.83 4.73
N GLY A 155 14.28 -19.01 5.31
CA GLY A 155 14.35 -19.16 6.76
C GLY A 155 14.00 -20.57 7.23
N MET A 156 13.84 -20.69 8.55
CA MET A 156 13.45 -21.92 9.23
C MET A 156 12.18 -21.65 10.05
N PRO A 157 10.99 -21.63 9.43
CA PRO A 157 9.74 -21.43 10.15
C PRO A 157 9.40 -22.61 11.05
N PRO A 158 8.52 -22.39 12.05
CA PRO A 158 7.98 -23.48 12.87
C PRO A 158 7.44 -24.62 12.00
N ARG A 159 7.45 -25.85 12.53
CA ARG A 159 7.07 -27.06 11.79
C ARG A 159 5.71 -26.89 11.10
N GLY A 160 5.69 -27.12 9.79
CA GLY A 160 4.49 -26.96 8.95
C GLY A 160 4.32 -25.57 8.31
N GLY A 161 5.17 -24.60 8.64
CA GLY A 161 5.10 -23.22 8.16
C GLY A 161 6.02 -22.88 6.98
N ALA A 162 6.59 -23.87 6.28
CA ALA A 162 7.55 -23.63 5.20
C ALA A 162 6.92 -23.15 3.88
N ARG A 163 5.58 -23.12 3.78
CA ARG A 163 4.90 -22.80 2.53
C ARG A 163 5.15 -21.36 2.09
N GLY A 164 5.33 -21.17 0.79
CA GLY A 164 5.63 -19.88 0.18
C GLY A 164 7.08 -19.42 0.36
N LEU A 165 7.99 -20.22 0.94
CA LEU A 165 9.42 -19.91 0.90
C LEU A 165 10.01 -20.22 -0.48
N GLY A 166 10.96 -19.37 -0.92
CA GLY A 166 11.71 -19.58 -2.16
C GLY A 166 12.12 -18.31 -2.87
N THR A 167 12.48 -18.47 -4.15
CA THR A 167 12.90 -17.39 -5.04
C THR A 167 11.68 -16.77 -5.71
N TYR A 168 11.56 -15.45 -5.62
CA TYR A 168 10.46 -14.65 -6.13
C TYR A 168 10.96 -13.69 -7.21
N GLU A 169 10.21 -13.56 -8.30
CA GLU A 169 10.48 -12.59 -9.36
C GLU A 169 9.45 -11.47 -9.38
N ARG A 170 9.92 -10.24 -9.59
CA ARG A 170 9.08 -9.05 -9.61
C ARG A 170 8.11 -9.08 -10.80
N ARG A 171 6.84 -8.83 -10.52
CA ARG A 171 5.80 -8.61 -11.53
C ARG A 171 5.94 -7.21 -12.15
N PRO A 172 5.52 -7.01 -13.40
CA PRO A 172 5.40 -5.68 -14.00
C PRO A 172 4.36 -4.79 -13.29
N SER A 173 3.40 -5.39 -12.60
CA SER A 173 2.35 -4.72 -11.84
C SER A 173 2.76 -4.48 -10.39
N ASP A 174 2.32 -3.35 -9.84
CA ASP A 174 2.35 -3.08 -8.41
C ASP A 174 0.99 -3.38 -7.76
N LEU A 175 1.00 -3.43 -6.43
CA LEU A 175 -0.20 -3.44 -5.61
C LEU A 175 0.03 -2.45 -4.49
N ASN A 176 -0.91 -1.52 -4.30
CA ASN A 176 -0.78 -0.45 -3.30
C ASN A 176 0.57 0.29 -3.47
N ARG A 177 1.00 0.57 -4.70
CA ARG A 177 2.24 1.32 -5.03
C ARG A 177 3.53 0.67 -4.53
N ARG A 178 3.48 -0.65 -4.34
CA ARG A 178 4.60 -1.46 -3.86
C ARG A 178 4.84 -2.61 -4.83
N PRO A 179 6.10 -3.03 -5.01
CA PRO A 179 6.42 -4.13 -5.89
C PRO A 179 5.70 -5.39 -5.43
N THR A 180 5.23 -6.17 -6.41
CA THR A 180 4.71 -7.51 -6.14
C THR A 180 5.57 -8.53 -6.83
N TYR A 181 5.61 -9.74 -6.27
CA TYR A 181 6.46 -10.80 -6.77
C TYR A 181 5.70 -12.11 -6.88
N VAL A 182 6.11 -12.96 -7.81
CA VAL A 182 5.59 -14.32 -7.99
C VAL A 182 6.68 -15.35 -7.69
N LEU A 183 6.32 -16.41 -6.98
CA LEU A 183 7.24 -17.50 -6.66
C LEU A 183 7.66 -18.21 -7.93
N ARG A 184 8.97 -18.37 -8.13
CA ARG A 184 9.56 -19.11 -9.25
C ARG A 184 10.16 -20.43 -8.83
N GLU A 185 10.87 -20.43 -7.72
CA GLU A 185 11.56 -21.62 -7.24
C GLU A 185 11.12 -21.89 -5.79
N PRO A 186 10.13 -22.76 -5.57
CA PRO A 186 9.67 -23.12 -4.24
C PRO A 186 10.75 -23.90 -3.47
N LEU A 187 10.94 -23.59 -2.20
CA LEU A 187 11.75 -24.39 -1.28
C LEU A 187 10.94 -25.48 -0.56
N ALA A 188 9.62 -25.27 -0.41
CA ALA A 188 8.75 -26.21 0.27
C ALA A 188 8.25 -27.31 -0.68
N PRO A 189 8.32 -28.60 -0.27
CA PRO A 189 7.68 -29.68 -1.01
C PRO A 189 6.17 -29.44 -1.16
N GLY A 190 5.67 -29.50 -2.38
CA GLY A 190 4.25 -29.35 -2.70
C GLY A 190 3.82 -27.94 -3.12
N ASP A 191 4.65 -26.93 -2.93
CA ASP A 191 4.42 -25.63 -3.56
C ASP A 191 4.87 -25.65 -5.03
N GLN A 192 4.16 -24.91 -5.88
CA GLN A 192 4.41 -24.86 -7.32
C GLN A 192 4.80 -23.45 -7.76
N ALA A 193 5.75 -23.35 -8.68
CA ALA A 193 6.10 -22.09 -9.34
C ALA A 193 4.85 -21.43 -9.94
N GLY A 194 4.74 -20.10 -9.82
CA GLY A 194 3.62 -19.32 -10.34
C GLY A 194 2.36 -19.33 -9.47
N THR A 195 2.27 -20.18 -8.45
CA THR A 195 1.03 -20.32 -7.63
C THR A 195 1.02 -19.47 -6.36
N TRP A 196 2.16 -18.87 -6.02
CA TRP A 196 2.35 -18.05 -4.84
C TRP A 196 2.83 -16.65 -5.20
N CYS A 197 2.39 -15.69 -4.40
CA CYS A 197 2.79 -14.30 -4.50
C CYS A 197 3.36 -13.78 -3.19
N LEU A 198 4.14 -12.72 -3.33
CA LEU A 198 4.58 -11.84 -2.26
C LEU A 198 4.07 -10.43 -2.57
N TRP A 199 3.26 -9.88 -1.67
CA TRP A 199 2.62 -8.57 -1.86
C TRP A 199 2.48 -7.83 -0.52
N TRP A 200 2.28 -6.52 -0.58
CA TRP A 200 1.96 -5.73 0.60
C TRP A 200 0.47 -5.45 0.67
N HIS A 201 -0.13 -5.65 1.84
CA HIS A 201 -1.54 -5.35 2.08
C HIS A 201 -1.78 -4.95 3.54
N ASP A 202 -2.30 -3.74 3.75
CA ASP A 202 -2.79 -3.26 5.04
C ASP A 202 -1.77 -3.51 6.19
N GLN A 203 -0.63 -2.83 6.04
CA GLN A 203 0.48 -2.75 7.01
C GLN A 203 1.35 -4.00 7.14
N GLN A 204 1.26 -4.93 6.20
CA GLN A 204 2.04 -6.16 6.24
C GLN A 204 2.44 -6.62 4.85
N TRP A 205 3.65 -7.17 4.75
CA TRP A 205 4.03 -8.05 3.66
C TRP A 205 3.40 -9.41 3.88
N VAL A 206 2.86 -10.01 2.82
CA VAL A 206 2.16 -11.29 2.84
C VAL A 206 2.73 -12.17 1.75
N ALA A 207 3.08 -13.40 2.09
CA ALA A 207 3.32 -14.47 1.13
C ALA A 207 2.18 -15.49 1.20
N GLY A 208 1.54 -15.73 0.06
CA GLY A 208 0.31 -16.52 -0.01
C GLY A 208 0.00 -17.01 -1.41
N PRO A 209 -1.03 -17.87 -1.57
CA PRO A 209 -1.46 -18.33 -2.88
C PRO A 209 -2.03 -17.18 -3.70
N GLU A 210 -1.96 -17.31 -5.03
CA GLU A 210 -2.54 -16.33 -5.97
C GLU A 210 -4.01 -16.02 -5.67
N SER A 211 -4.79 -17.01 -5.23
CA SER A 211 -6.21 -16.86 -4.89
C SER A 211 -6.47 -15.90 -3.74
N GLY A 212 -5.47 -15.60 -2.91
CA GLY A 212 -5.52 -14.63 -1.82
C GLY A 212 -4.84 -13.30 -2.14
N TYR A 213 -4.31 -13.13 -3.36
CA TYR A 213 -3.58 -11.94 -3.77
C TYR A 213 -4.42 -10.67 -3.55
N GLY A 214 -3.80 -9.64 -2.99
CA GLY A 214 -4.51 -8.39 -2.66
C GLY A 214 -5.32 -8.43 -1.38
N THR A 215 -5.14 -9.45 -0.52
CA THR A 215 -5.81 -9.55 0.79
C THR A 215 -4.80 -9.80 1.91
N LYS A 216 -5.26 -9.89 3.17
CA LYS A 216 -4.45 -10.35 4.31
C LYS A 216 -4.29 -11.87 4.39
N SER A 217 -4.86 -12.62 3.46
CA SER A 217 -4.83 -14.09 3.46
C SER A 217 -3.54 -14.62 2.86
N GLY A 218 -2.63 -15.09 3.71
CA GLY A 218 -1.40 -15.77 3.32
C GLY A 218 -1.02 -16.88 4.30
N TYR A 219 0.16 -17.46 4.08
CA TYR A 219 0.77 -18.44 4.98
C TYR A 219 2.00 -17.90 5.69
N LEU A 220 2.58 -16.82 5.18
CA LEU A 220 3.59 -16.02 5.86
C LEU A 220 3.16 -14.56 5.82
N TYR A 221 3.43 -13.82 6.89
CA TYR A 221 3.36 -12.37 6.85
C TYR A 221 4.44 -11.71 7.70
N CYS A 222 4.76 -10.46 7.40
CA CYS A 222 5.61 -9.60 8.21
C CYS A 222 4.87 -8.27 8.43
N PRO A 223 4.54 -7.90 9.69
CA PRO A 223 3.85 -6.65 10.00
C PRO A 223 4.84 -5.49 9.89
N ASP A 224 4.98 -4.97 8.68
CA ASP A 224 5.96 -3.94 8.35
C ASP A 224 5.47 -3.09 7.15
N ALA A 225 5.69 -1.79 7.24
CA ALA A 225 5.32 -0.81 6.23
C ALA A 225 6.45 -0.51 5.23
N ALA A 226 7.58 -1.23 5.27
CA ALA A 226 8.71 -1.06 4.37
C ALA A 226 8.32 -1.19 2.89
N ARG A 227 8.81 -0.27 2.05
CA ARG A 227 8.42 -0.12 0.64
C ARG A 227 8.74 -1.34 -0.21
N CYS A 228 9.79 -2.06 0.15
CA CYS A 228 10.16 -3.34 -0.46
C CYS A 228 10.25 -4.42 0.64
N PRO A 229 9.96 -5.69 0.33
CA PRO A 229 9.92 -6.74 1.34
C PRO A 229 11.30 -7.02 1.96
N GLU A 230 12.38 -6.85 1.20
CA GLU A 230 13.76 -7.02 1.66
C GLU A 230 14.21 -5.93 2.66
N GLN A 231 13.47 -4.84 2.78
CA GLN A 231 13.72 -3.76 3.73
C GLN A 231 12.92 -3.92 5.02
N ALA A 232 12.02 -4.91 5.09
CA ALA A 232 11.20 -5.14 6.27
C ALA A 232 12.07 -5.62 7.45
N VAL A 233 11.91 -4.97 8.59
CA VAL A 233 12.59 -5.28 9.85
C VAL A 233 11.68 -6.01 10.84
N GLY A 234 10.38 -6.03 10.57
CA GLY A 234 9.38 -6.78 11.34
C GLY A 234 9.66 -8.28 11.37
N VAL A 235 9.23 -8.93 12.45
CA VAL A 235 9.36 -10.38 12.61
C VAL A 235 8.32 -11.08 11.74
N TRP A 236 8.80 -11.90 10.80
CA TRP A 236 7.93 -12.76 9.99
C TRP A 236 7.17 -13.74 10.88
N GLN A 237 5.93 -14.04 10.51
CA GLN A 237 5.05 -14.99 11.17
C GLN A 237 4.61 -16.05 10.17
N ALA A 238 4.47 -17.29 10.63
CA ALA A 238 4.01 -18.41 9.84
C ALA A 238 2.68 -18.94 10.35
N TYR A 239 1.76 -19.23 9.43
CA TYR A 239 0.49 -19.86 9.74
C TYR A 239 0.72 -21.36 9.85
N VAL A 240 0.68 -21.87 11.09
CA VAL A 240 1.00 -23.27 11.40
C VAL A 240 -0.12 -23.90 12.21
N TYR A 241 -0.25 -25.22 12.05
CA TYR A 241 -1.15 -26.00 12.89
C TYR A 241 -0.52 -26.22 14.26
N ALA A 242 -0.99 -25.46 15.24
CA ALA A 242 -0.44 -25.44 16.58
C ALA A 242 -1.06 -26.56 17.44
N LEU A 243 -0.29 -27.63 17.65
CA LEU A 243 -0.66 -28.72 18.55
C LEU A 243 -0.69 -28.25 20.02
N ALA A 244 0.20 -27.32 20.38
CA ALA A 244 0.36 -26.82 21.75
C ALA A 244 -0.82 -25.94 22.22
N SER A 245 -1.53 -25.27 21.32
CA SER A 245 -2.66 -24.39 21.63
C SER A 245 -4.03 -25.04 21.39
N GLY A 246 -4.09 -26.38 21.39
CA GLY A 246 -5.36 -27.10 21.32
C GLY A 246 -5.82 -27.47 19.91
N ARG A 247 -4.89 -27.79 18.99
CA ARG A 247 -5.21 -28.28 17.62
C ARG A 247 -5.93 -27.25 16.76
N GLN A 248 -5.37 -26.05 16.69
CA GLN A 248 -5.89 -24.96 15.85
C GLN A 248 -4.78 -24.35 15.02
N TRP A 249 -5.15 -23.74 13.90
CA TRP A 249 -4.22 -22.95 13.12
C TRP A 249 -3.98 -21.60 13.80
N ALA A 250 -2.71 -21.21 13.91
CA ALA A 250 -2.31 -19.97 14.55
C ALA A 250 -1.10 -19.35 13.84
N TRP A 251 -0.99 -18.04 13.94
CA TRP A 251 0.19 -17.30 13.54
C TRP A 251 1.25 -17.42 14.64
N VAL A 252 2.44 -17.88 14.25
CA VAL A 252 3.57 -18.07 15.15
C VAL A 252 4.78 -17.34 14.61
N ALA A 253 5.48 -16.63 15.49
CA ALA A 253 6.71 -15.93 15.13
C ALA A 253 7.74 -16.89 14.50
N SER A 254 8.33 -16.42 13.41
CA SER A 254 9.39 -17.08 12.66
C SER A 254 10.59 -16.12 12.56
N PRO A 255 11.36 -15.95 13.65
CA PRO A 255 12.43 -14.95 13.72
C PRO A 255 13.58 -15.20 12.74
N ASN A 256 13.70 -16.43 12.23
CA ASN A 256 14.72 -16.81 11.25
C ASN A 256 14.25 -16.67 9.80
N THR A 257 12.99 -16.27 9.56
CA THR A 257 12.48 -15.98 8.23
C THR A 257 12.72 -14.54 7.87
N ARG A 258 13.24 -14.31 6.66
CA ARG A 258 13.60 -13.00 6.14
C ARG A 258 13.49 -12.95 4.63
N CYS A 259 13.21 -11.77 4.10
CA CYS A 259 13.27 -11.50 2.67
C CYS A 259 14.60 -10.81 2.35
N LEU A 260 15.29 -11.28 1.31
CA LEU A 260 16.58 -10.76 0.89
C LEU A 260 16.51 -10.42 -0.61
N SER A 261 17.19 -9.38 -1.06
CA SER A 261 17.37 -9.10 -2.50
C SER A 261 18.78 -9.49 -2.96
N LEU A 262 18.95 -9.60 -4.27
CA LEU A 262 20.23 -9.92 -4.92
C LEU A 262 21.12 -8.68 -5.17
N ASP A 263 20.77 -7.48 -4.68
CA ASP A 263 21.37 -6.25 -5.23
C ASP A 263 22.89 -6.12 -5.05
N ALA A 264 23.53 -5.81 -6.19
CA ALA A 264 24.96 -5.77 -6.50
C ALA A 264 25.75 -4.61 -5.86
N SER A 265 25.43 -4.24 -4.61
CA SER A 265 26.12 -3.17 -3.88
C SER A 265 26.52 -3.52 -2.44
N ALA A 266 26.45 -4.79 -2.05
CA ALA A 266 27.20 -5.25 -0.88
C ALA A 266 28.63 -5.59 -1.32
N PRO A 267 29.69 -4.93 -0.80
CA PRO A 267 31.04 -5.44 -0.97
C PRO A 267 31.08 -6.86 -0.39
N PRO A 268 31.74 -7.83 -1.06
CA PRO A 268 31.84 -9.20 -0.57
C PRO A 268 32.67 -9.18 0.73
N GLY A 269 31.99 -9.12 1.87
CA GLY A 269 32.65 -9.03 3.18
C GLY A 269 31.76 -8.98 4.42
N ALA A 270 30.43 -8.87 4.31
CA ALA A 270 29.53 -8.78 5.48
C ALA A 270 28.76 -10.09 5.79
N LEU A 271 29.37 -11.25 5.50
CA LEU A 271 28.95 -12.53 6.09
C LEU A 271 30.15 -13.11 6.84
N GLY A 272 30.33 -12.64 8.07
CA GLY A 272 31.31 -13.17 9.00
C GLY A 272 31.35 -12.38 10.30
N GLN A 273 31.09 -13.09 11.40
CA GLN A 273 31.23 -12.69 12.81
C GLN A 273 30.01 -11.91 13.36
N ALA A 274 29.29 -12.36 14.39
CA ALA A 274 29.57 -13.33 15.46
C ALA A 274 28.33 -14.18 15.81
#